data_AF-A0A5N7D673-F1
#
_entry.id   AF-A0A5N7D673-F1
#
_cell.length_a   1.000
_cell.length_b   1.000
_cell.length_c   1.000
_cell.angle_alpha   90.00
_cell.angle_beta   90.00
_cell.angle_gamma   90.00
#
_symmetry.space_group_name_H-M   'P 1'
#
loop_
_entity.id
_entity.type
_entity.pdbx_description
1 polymer ?
#
loop_
_entity_poly.entity_id
_entity_poly.type
_entity_poly.pdbx_seq_one_letter_code
_entity_poly.pdbx_strand_id
1 'polypeptide(L)'
;MIFTSLPSPITQHHLTNVTAICLLATLTTYLLHSLWKRHHLSKSPENDPEQKSLSPTSKFKQPTRNPGEWTPSDFKRPPAAPYPDWDVHTTEPKPYRPFRYGPKYFITMGLRSMKWDEWIELDNHYARYHADKARRIEERGAKCSRTAPEAMDAAMELLEELATYLPERYPTLFRKTPTGITNLLTQETLTTVPPLPEDPMQTCARLVQDDLALMIERPDGEYYLLAGSILLAGFWRLEDKYGMRLSEIHTSGSVPGYKEKLEKGMLNFFRRLRPEDPVLRNNYFIQVDESLPWSHSIGPEDGETVSWNTAEKNRAIEHHFFRSERQSLRRLPRSGAVVFTIRTYFEPITEIVKEPYVPGRLASAIRSWGEDVARYKGREKYGEVLLEYLDRMHEMQVAQGLEVDKEEEVRSYPF
;
A
#
# COMPACT_ATOMS: atom_id res chain seq x y z
N MET A 1 -87.04 -17.24 24.34
CA MET A 1 -86.47 -17.19 22.98
C MET A 1 -85.48 -16.04 22.95
N ILE A 2 -84.19 -16.33 22.89
CA ILE A 2 -83.14 -15.33 22.73
C ILE A 2 -82.75 -15.39 21.25
N PHE A 3 -83.01 -14.32 20.50
CA PHE A 3 -82.44 -14.16 19.16
C PHE A 3 -81.62 -12.86 19.11
N THR A 4 -80.38 -13.07 18.74
CA THR A 4 -79.27 -12.15 18.50
C THR A 4 -79.47 -11.33 17.23
N SER A 5 -79.22 -10.02 17.28
CA SER A 5 -79.17 -9.13 16.12
C SER A 5 -77.76 -9.14 15.49
N LEU A 6 -77.66 -9.46 14.20
CA LEU A 6 -76.45 -9.33 13.38
C LEU A 6 -76.18 -7.86 13.00
N PRO A 7 -74.92 -7.40 12.93
CA PRO A 7 -74.59 -6.05 12.46
C PRO A 7 -74.56 -5.96 10.92
N SER A 8 -74.94 -4.78 10.41
CA SER A 8 -75.05 -4.43 8.99
C SER A 8 -73.72 -4.49 8.20
N PRO A 9 -73.76 -4.73 6.87
CA PRO A 9 -72.58 -4.83 6.04
C PRO A 9 -71.92 -3.46 5.81
N ILE A 10 -70.59 -3.42 5.95
CA ILE A 10 -69.75 -2.26 5.64
C ILE A 10 -69.80 -2.01 4.12
N THR A 11 -70.27 -0.82 3.72
CA THR A 11 -70.39 -0.40 2.31
C THR A 11 -69.01 -0.20 1.66
N GLN A 12 -68.86 -0.65 0.40
CA GLN A 12 -67.63 -0.60 -0.41
C GLN A 12 -66.96 0.78 -0.49
N HIS A 13 -67.69 1.88 -0.31
CA HIS A 13 -67.14 3.24 -0.30
C HIS A 13 -66.21 3.54 0.89
N HIS A 14 -66.34 2.84 2.02
CA HIS A 14 -65.41 3.01 3.14
C HIS A 14 -64.08 2.31 2.87
N LEU A 15 -64.07 1.22 2.11
CA LEU A 15 -62.87 0.43 1.84
C LEU A 15 -61.91 1.14 0.87
N THR A 16 -62.44 1.83 -0.15
CA THR A 16 -61.63 2.60 -1.11
C THR A 16 -61.00 3.84 -0.49
N ASN A 17 -61.69 4.49 0.46
CA ASN A 17 -61.12 5.61 1.20
C ASN A 17 -60.01 5.16 2.17
N VAL A 18 -60.18 4.00 2.82
CA VAL A 18 -59.14 3.44 3.71
C VAL A 18 -57.92 2.98 2.91
N THR A 19 -58.09 2.33 1.75
CA THR A 19 -56.96 1.94 0.90
C THR A 19 -56.24 3.14 0.31
N ALA A 20 -56.96 4.19 -0.09
CA ALA A 20 -56.35 5.44 -0.55
C ALA A 20 -55.55 6.14 0.57
N ILE A 21 -56.06 6.16 1.81
CA ILE A 21 -55.36 6.72 2.97
C ILE A 21 -54.10 5.89 3.30
N CYS A 22 -54.18 4.56 3.27
CA CYS A 22 -53.03 3.68 3.49
C CYS A 22 -51.96 3.81 2.40
N LEU A 23 -52.37 3.99 1.14
CA LEU A 23 -51.46 4.26 0.01
C LEU A 23 -50.79 5.62 0.14
N LEU A 24 -51.55 6.67 0.53
CA LEU A 24 -50.97 7.98 0.77
C LEU A 24 -49.96 7.93 1.92
N ALA A 25 -50.30 7.26 3.02
CA ALA A 25 -49.45 7.10 4.20
C ALA A 25 -48.14 6.37 3.84
N THR A 26 -48.22 5.26 3.09
CA THR A 26 -47.02 4.51 2.65
C THR A 26 -46.17 5.30 1.66
N LEU A 27 -46.78 6.09 0.77
CA LEU A 27 -46.03 6.97 -0.13
C LEU A 27 -45.32 8.10 0.62
N THR A 28 -45.97 8.71 1.63
CA THR A 28 -45.35 9.73 2.48
C THR A 28 -44.24 9.16 3.35
N THR A 29 -44.40 7.97 3.95
CA THR A 29 -43.32 7.34 4.73
C THR A 29 -42.15 6.95 3.85
N TYR A 30 -42.41 6.44 2.64
CA TYR A 30 -41.36 6.18 1.65
C TYR A 30 -40.64 7.47 1.24
N LEU A 31 -41.37 8.56 0.97
CA LEU A 31 -40.75 9.85 0.61
C LEU A 31 -39.92 10.42 1.76
N LEU A 32 -40.44 10.39 2.99
CA LEU A 32 -39.73 10.85 4.19
C LEU A 32 -38.49 10.01 4.45
N HIS A 33 -38.57 8.69 4.29
CA HIS A 33 -37.41 7.81 4.42
C HIS A 33 -36.38 8.03 3.30
N SER A 34 -36.83 8.27 2.06
CA SER A 34 -35.96 8.64 0.93
C SER A 34 -35.26 9.98 1.15
N LEU A 35 -35.97 10.99 1.66
CA LEU A 35 -35.43 12.31 1.96
C LEU A 35 -34.48 12.26 3.16
N TRP A 36 -34.82 11.50 4.21
CA TRP A 36 -33.95 11.24 5.35
C TRP A 36 -32.67 10.50 4.93
N LYS A 37 -32.79 9.47 4.10
CA LYS A 37 -31.64 8.73 3.54
C LYS A 37 -30.78 9.62 2.64
N ARG A 38 -31.37 10.49 1.81
CA ARG A 38 -30.62 11.49 1.02
C ARG A 38 -29.92 12.53 1.90
N HIS A 39 -30.56 12.97 2.97
CA HIS A 39 -30.01 13.94 3.91
C HIS A 39 -28.88 13.34 4.76
N HIS A 40 -28.98 12.06 5.14
CA HIS A 40 -27.92 11.34 5.85
C HIS A 40 -26.79 10.84 4.95
N LEU A 41 -27.07 10.49 3.69
CA LEU A 41 -26.02 10.22 2.69
C LEU A 41 -25.30 11.51 2.25
N SER A 42 -25.96 12.67 2.35
CA SER A 42 -25.36 14.00 2.14
C SER A 42 -24.50 14.46 3.32
N LYS A 43 -24.66 13.85 4.50
CA LYS A 43 -23.80 14.05 5.66
C LYS A 43 -22.86 12.87 5.79
N SER A 44 -21.86 12.80 4.92
CA SER A 44 -20.65 12.04 5.26
C SER A 44 -20.13 12.55 6.61
N PRO A 45 -19.69 11.66 7.53
CA PRO A 45 -19.07 12.10 8.76
C PRO A 45 -17.89 13.00 8.43
N GLU A 46 -17.93 14.22 8.97
CA GLU A 46 -16.78 15.10 9.06
C GLU A 46 -15.74 14.41 9.96
N ASN A 47 -14.58 14.11 9.37
CA ASN A 47 -13.25 13.93 9.98
C ASN A 47 -13.06 12.87 11.09
N ASP A 48 -12.27 11.85 10.74
CA ASP A 48 -11.24 11.32 11.65
C ASP A 48 -10.08 12.35 11.71
N PRO A 49 -9.71 12.90 12.89
CA PRO A 49 -8.67 13.93 13.01
C PRO A 49 -7.26 13.48 12.56
N GLU A 50 -7.01 12.18 12.38
CA GLU A 50 -5.67 11.67 12.06
C GLU A 50 -5.38 11.43 10.57
N GLN A 51 -6.36 11.56 9.66
CA GLN A 51 -6.14 11.45 8.21
C GLN A 51 -6.40 12.77 7.49
N LYS A 52 -5.45 13.71 7.59
CA LYS A 52 -5.39 14.81 6.61
C LYS A 52 -5.01 14.24 5.23
N SER A 53 -6.02 13.89 4.44
CA SER A 53 -5.85 13.84 2.98
C SER A 53 -5.35 15.21 2.52
N LEU A 54 -4.36 15.26 1.64
CA LEU A 54 -3.84 16.51 1.12
C LEU A 54 -4.99 17.33 0.50
N SER A 55 -5.36 18.43 1.16
CA SER A 55 -6.48 19.30 0.76
C SER A 55 -6.28 19.84 -0.66
N PRO A 56 -7.31 19.85 -1.52
CA PRO A 56 -7.18 20.30 -2.90
C PRO A 56 -7.34 21.82 -3.01
N THR A 57 -6.45 22.62 -2.39
CA THR A 57 -6.49 24.10 -2.55
C THR A 57 -5.11 24.73 -2.35
N SER A 58 -4.21 24.49 -3.30
CA SER A 58 -3.17 25.46 -3.65
C SER A 58 -2.96 25.33 -5.15
N LYS A 59 -3.13 26.43 -5.90
CA LYS A 59 -2.77 26.47 -7.33
C LYS A 59 -1.31 26.04 -7.43
N PHE A 60 -1.04 24.97 -8.18
CA PHE A 60 0.32 24.49 -8.40
C PHE A 60 1.23 25.65 -8.80
N LYS A 61 2.17 26.00 -7.93
CA LYS A 61 3.30 26.86 -8.28
C LYS A 61 4.41 25.94 -8.74
N GLN A 62 4.79 26.05 -10.00
CA GLN A 62 5.99 25.41 -10.54
C GLN A 62 7.18 25.73 -9.61
N PRO A 63 8.05 24.75 -9.30
CA PRO A 63 9.33 25.05 -8.66
C PRO A 63 10.05 26.13 -9.47
N THR A 64 10.64 27.12 -8.80
CA THR A 64 11.38 28.20 -9.46
C THR A 64 12.80 27.82 -9.84
N ARG A 65 13.24 26.61 -9.48
CA ARG A 65 14.57 26.07 -9.81
C ARG A 65 14.60 25.51 -11.24
N ASN A 66 15.77 25.54 -11.87
CA ASN A 66 15.94 24.88 -13.17
C ASN A 66 15.77 23.36 -13.02
N PRO A 67 15.19 22.68 -14.01
CA PRO A 67 15.16 21.21 -14.05
C PRO A 67 16.53 20.58 -13.90
N GLY A 68 16.63 19.50 -13.13
CA GLY A 68 17.89 18.77 -12.89
C GLY A 68 18.86 19.45 -11.92
N GLU A 69 18.57 20.69 -11.48
CA GLU A 69 19.36 21.39 -10.48
C GLU A 69 18.66 21.33 -9.12
N TRP A 70 19.36 20.87 -8.08
CA TRP A 70 18.87 20.91 -6.71
C TRP A 70 19.74 21.82 -5.85
N THR A 71 19.11 22.80 -5.21
CA THR A 71 19.77 23.57 -4.15
C THR A 71 19.55 22.82 -2.83
N PRO A 72 20.62 22.41 -2.13
CA PRO A 72 20.49 21.77 -0.83
C PRO A 72 19.59 22.57 0.12
N SER A 73 18.69 21.88 0.79
CA SER A 73 17.80 22.44 1.80
C SER A 73 18.43 22.32 3.18
N ASP A 74 18.27 23.35 4.02
CA ASP A 74 18.68 23.30 5.44
C ASP A 74 17.74 22.46 6.30
N PHE A 75 16.68 21.87 5.72
CA PHE A 75 15.75 21.01 6.44
C PHE A 75 16.49 19.82 7.05
N LYS A 76 16.26 19.62 8.36
CA LYS A 76 16.68 18.43 9.08
C LYS A 76 15.44 17.68 9.54
N ARG A 77 15.43 16.37 9.29
CA ARG A 77 14.40 15.49 9.83
C ARG A 77 14.32 15.67 11.37
N PRO A 78 13.12 15.81 11.96
CA PRO A 78 12.95 15.73 13.40
C PRO A 78 13.51 14.40 13.94
N PRO A 79 14.23 14.38 15.08
CA PRO A 79 14.69 13.14 15.71
C PRO A 79 13.53 12.17 15.92
N ALA A 80 13.76 10.88 15.69
CA ALA A 80 12.72 9.87 15.86
C ALA A 80 12.58 9.50 17.34
N ALA A 81 11.35 9.29 17.79
CA ALA A 81 11.11 8.72 19.11
C ALA A 81 11.33 7.19 19.07
N PRO A 82 11.92 6.59 20.12
CA PRO A 82 12.03 5.13 20.20
C PRO A 82 10.69 4.39 20.01
N TYR A 83 10.77 3.27 19.29
CA TYR A 83 9.86 2.12 19.28
C TYR A 83 9.11 1.82 20.58
N PRO A 84 7.88 2.29 20.91
CA PRO A 84 7.28 1.92 22.20
C PRO A 84 7.15 0.41 22.34
N ASP A 85 7.78 -0.16 23.37
CA ASP A 85 7.81 -1.59 23.67
C ASP A 85 8.23 -2.49 22.47
N TRP A 86 9.06 -1.94 21.57
CA TRP A 86 9.51 -2.67 20.40
C TRP A 86 10.56 -3.72 20.76
N ASP A 87 10.36 -4.92 20.21
CA ASP A 87 11.21 -6.09 20.35
C ASP A 87 11.27 -6.87 19.03
N VAL A 88 12.49 -7.25 18.64
CA VAL A 88 12.79 -7.90 17.35
C VAL A 88 12.28 -9.34 17.25
N HIS A 89 11.81 -9.93 18.34
CA HIS A 89 11.28 -11.29 18.40
C HIS A 89 9.76 -11.31 18.56
N THR A 90 9.16 -10.30 19.20
CA THR A 90 7.73 -10.31 19.53
C THR A 90 6.89 -9.22 18.87
N THR A 91 7.48 -8.16 18.32
CA THR A 91 6.68 -7.10 17.69
C THR A 91 6.13 -7.55 16.35
N GLU A 92 4.84 -7.80 16.29
CA GLU A 92 4.17 -8.30 15.09
C GLU A 92 4.12 -7.25 13.95
N PRO A 93 4.10 -7.69 12.68
CA PRO A 93 3.88 -6.82 11.54
C PRO A 93 2.51 -6.12 11.64
N LYS A 94 2.44 -4.87 11.18
CA LYS A 94 1.16 -4.13 11.08
C LYS A 94 0.30 -4.71 9.94
N PRO A 95 -0.97 -5.05 10.19
CA PRO A 95 -1.82 -5.77 9.23
C PRO A 95 -2.47 -4.82 8.20
N TYR A 96 -1.69 -4.19 7.30
CA TYR A 96 -2.26 -3.33 6.26
C TYR A 96 -3.14 -4.11 5.27
N ARG A 97 -4.46 -3.85 5.22
CA ARG A 97 -5.43 -4.38 4.24
C ARG A 97 -6.01 -3.26 3.36
N PRO A 98 -5.22 -2.69 2.42
CA PRO A 98 -5.56 -1.50 1.66
C PRO A 98 -6.60 -1.72 0.53
N PHE A 99 -7.70 -2.41 0.85
CA PHE A 99 -8.84 -2.69 0.00
C PHE A 99 -10.14 -2.28 0.68
N ARG A 100 -11.12 -1.87 -0.11
CA ARG A 100 -12.42 -1.37 0.35
C ARG A 100 -13.53 -2.09 -0.39
N TYR A 101 -14.73 -2.10 0.20
CA TYR A 101 -15.90 -2.62 -0.51
C TYR A 101 -16.15 -1.88 -1.82
N GLY A 102 -16.71 -2.64 -2.76
CA GLY A 102 -17.24 -2.17 -4.02
C GLY A 102 -18.48 -1.29 -3.92
N PRO A 103 -19.11 -0.98 -5.06
CA PRO A 103 -18.85 -1.55 -6.40
C PRO A 103 -17.79 -0.79 -7.21
N LYS A 104 -17.24 0.32 -6.68
CA LYS A 104 -16.30 1.17 -7.44
C LYS A 104 -14.87 0.98 -6.96
N TYR A 105 -14.00 0.54 -7.88
CA TYR A 105 -12.55 0.57 -7.68
C TYR A 105 -11.94 1.86 -8.24
N PHE A 106 -11.27 2.63 -7.39
CA PHE A 106 -10.65 3.89 -7.77
C PHE A 106 -9.15 3.73 -8.00
N ILE A 107 -8.71 4.03 -9.23
CA ILE A 107 -7.29 4.14 -9.57
C ILE A 107 -6.82 5.54 -9.15
N THR A 108 -6.16 5.63 -8.00
CA THR A 108 -5.59 6.88 -7.47
C THR A 108 -4.19 6.61 -6.92
N MET A 109 -3.41 7.67 -6.64
CA MET A 109 -2.09 7.50 -6.00
C MET A 109 -2.18 7.06 -4.54
N GLY A 110 -3.34 7.25 -3.87
CA GLY A 110 -3.55 6.81 -2.49
C GLY A 110 -2.61 7.45 -1.46
N LEU A 111 -2.13 8.66 -1.73
CA LEU A 111 -1.13 9.35 -0.89
C LEU A 111 -1.78 9.90 0.40
N ARG A 112 -1.09 9.72 1.53
CA ARG A 112 -1.35 10.37 2.81
C ARG A 112 -0.05 10.95 3.36
N SER A 113 -0.13 11.94 4.24
CA SER A 113 1.06 12.44 4.95
C SER A 113 1.68 11.35 5.82
N MET A 114 3.00 11.38 5.95
CA MET A 114 3.78 10.47 6.80
C MET A 114 4.22 11.19 8.07
N LYS A 115 3.99 10.60 9.25
CA LYS A 115 4.66 11.04 10.49
C LYS A 115 6.12 10.54 10.45
N TRP A 116 7.07 11.34 10.93
CA TRP A 116 8.50 11.01 10.81
C TRP A 116 8.90 9.72 11.53
N ASP A 117 8.26 9.37 12.65
CA ASP A 117 8.47 8.10 13.37
C ASP A 117 7.94 6.86 12.63
N GLU A 118 7.22 7.08 11.52
CA GLU A 118 6.64 6.05 10.69
C GLU A 118 7.42 5.88 9.37
N TRP A 119 8.65 6.38 9.25
CA TRP A 119 9.40 6.22 8.00
C TRP A 119 9.67 4.74 7.69
N ILE A 120 10.41 4.06 8.55
CA ILE A 120 10.73 2.63 8.44
C ILE A 120 10.01 1.86 9.54
N GLU A 121 9.32 0.78 9.17
CA GLU A 121 8.58 -0.11 10.08
C GLU A 121 9.26 -1.49 10.12
N LEU A 122 9.96 -1.77 11.22
CA LEU A 122 10.58 -3.07 11.48
C LEU A 122 9.70 -3.90 12.41
N ASP A 123 9.71 -5.21 12.21
CA ASP A 123 8.92 -6.18 12.97
C ASP A 123 9.73 -7.45 13.27
N ASN A 124 9.08 -8.41 13.91
CA ASN A 124 9.68 -9.68 14.32
C ASN A 124 10.10 -10.59 13.15
N HIS A 125 9.76 -10.24 11.91
CA HIS A 125 10.29 -10.91 10.72
C HIS A 125 11.63 -10.33 10.26
N TYR A 126 12.20 -9.33 10.95
CA TYR A 126 13.46 -8.68 10.59
C TYR A 126 14.57 -9.67 10.25
N ALA A 127 14.81 -10.68 11.10
CA ALA A 127 15.89 -11.66 10.89
C ALA A 127 15.76 -12.41 9.56
N ARG A 128 14.53 -12.85 9.23
CA ARG A 128 14.23 -13.54 7.96
C ARG A 128 14.49 -12.62 6.77
N TYR A 129 13.96 -11.40 6.81
CA TYR A 129 14.10 -10.43 5.72
C TYR A 129 15.56 -10.02 5.52
N HIS A 130 16.29 -9.80 6.61
CA HIS A 130 17.71 -9.50 6.56
C HIS A 130 18.51 -10.63 5.89
N ALA A 131 18.25 -11.89 6.29
CA ALA A 131 18.90 -13.05 5.69
C ALA A 131 18.55 -13.22 4.19
N ASP A 132 17.26 -13.06 3.82
CA ASP A 132 16.83 -13.10 2.43
C ASP A 132 17.52 -12.02 1.59
N LYS A 133 17.62 -10.79 2.12
CA LYS A 133 18.27 -9.68 1.43
C LYS A 133 19.78 -9.88 1.30
N ALA A 134 20.47 -10.35 2.34
CA ALA A 134 21.89 -10.66 2.29
C ALA A 134 22.19 -11.72 1.20
N ARG A 135 21.42 -12.82 1.21
CA ARG A 135 21.52 -13.88 0.19
C ARG A 135 21.27 -13.35 -1.22
N ARG A 136 20.23 -12.53 -1.41
CA ARG A 136 19.88 -11.96 -2.72
C ARG A 136 20.94 -10.99 -3.25
N ILE A 137 21.57 -10.21 -2.37
CA ILE A 137 22.69 -9.33 -2.73
C ILE A 137 23.86 -10.17 -3.25
N GLU A 138 24.20 -11.26 -2.57
CA GLU A 138 25.27 -12.18 -2.97
C GLU A 138 24.95 -12.90 -4.30
N GLU A 139 23.76 -13.49 -4.41
CA GLU A 139 23.36 -14.29 -5.57
C GLU A 139 23.16 -13.45 -6.85
N ARG A 140 22.65 -12.22 -6.72
CA ARG A 140 22.17 -11.44 -7.88
C ARG A 140 22.88 -10.12 -8.11
N GLY A 141 23.62 -9.60 -7.13
CA GLY A 141 24.46 -8.42 -7.24
C GLY A 141 23.79 -7.26 -7.99
N ALA A 142 24.40 -6.84 -9.10
CA ALA A 142 23.98 -5.69 -9.91
C ALA A 142 22.58 -5.81 -10.54
N LYS A 143 22.02 -7.02 -10.66
CA LYS A 143 20.64 -7.22 -11.17
C LYS A 143 19.59 -6.69 -10.21
N CYS A 144 19.89 -6.74 -8.91
CA CYS A 144 18.97 -6.32 -7.84
C CYS A 144 19.43 -5.05 -7.13
N SER A 145 20.72 -4.73 -7.12
CA SER A 145 21.24 -3.53 -6.46
C SER A 145 22.24 -2.80 -7.33
N ARG A 146 21.95 -1.54 -7.66
CA ARG A 146 22.80 -0.74 -8.54
C ARG A 146 22.66 0.74 -8.24
N THR A 147 23.78 1.45 -8.19
CA THR A 147 23.86 2.91 -8.05
C THR A 147 24.57 3.53 -9.25
N ALA A 148 23.93 4.47 -9.94
CA ALA A 148 24.57 5.26 -10.99
C ALA A 148 25.65 6.16 -10.37
N PRO A 149 26.74 6.47 -11.09
CA PRO A 149 27.74 7.42 -10.61
C PRO A 149 27.14 8.77 -10.18
N GLU A 150 26.19 9.29 -10.97
CA GLU A 150 25.47 10.55 -10.67
C GLU A 150 24.47 10.44 -9.50
N ALA A 151 24.19 9.22 -9.02
CA ALA A 151 23.30 8.96 -7.88
C ALA A 151 24.06 8.64 -6.59
N MET A 152 25.40 8.59 -6.62
CA MET A 152 26.23 8.16 -5.49
C MET A 152 26.03 9.06 -4.26
N ASP A 153 26.02 10.38 -4.43
CA ASP A 153 25.81 11.33 -3.32
C ASP A 153 24.43 11.16 -2.66
N ALA A 154 23.41 10.85 -3.45
CA ALA A 154 22.06 10.58 -2.95
C ALA A 154 21.98 9.25 -2.20
N ALA A 155 22.67 8.22 -2.68
CA ALA A 155 22.75 6.92 -2.00
C ALA A 155 23.52 7.03 -0.68
N MET A 156 24.62 7.79 -0.63
CA MET A 156 25.35 8.10 0.60
C MET A 156 24.49 8.89 1.59
N GLU A 157 23.76 9.92 1.12
CA GLU A 157 22.85 10.68 1.98
C GLU A 157 21.73 9.79 2.55
N LEU A 158 21.15 8.89 1.76
CA LEU A 158 20.18 7.91 2.26
C LEU A 158 20.79 7.02 3.35
N LEU A 159 22.02 6.54 3.14
CA LEU A 159 22.73 5.70 4.10
C LEU A 159 22.97 6.45 5.43
N GLU A 160 23.38 7.72 5.36
CA GLU A 160 23.54 8.59 6.54
C GLU A 160 22.21 8.82 7.28
N GLU A 161 21.13 9.05 6.53
CA GLU A 161 19.78 9.25 7.07
C GLU A 161 19.29 7.99 7.80
N LEU A 162 19.49 6.80 7.23
CA LEU A 162 19.15 5.53 7.87
C LEU A 162 20.04 5.24 9.09
N ALA A 163 21.35 5.48 8.99
CA ALA A 163 22.30 5.28 10.08
C ALA A 163 22.03 6.22 11.27
N THR A 164 21.30 7.30 11.06
CA THR A 164 20.85 8.21 12.11
C THR A 164 19.44 7.85 12.61
N TYR A 165 18.50 7.56 11.70
CA TYR A 165 17.11 7.23 12.06
C TYR A 165 16.98 5.91 12.82
N LEU A 166 17.67 4.86 12.38
CA LEU A 166 17.47 3.51 12.92
C LEU A 166 17.89 3.36 14.38
N PRO A 167 19.03 3.92 14.85
CA PRO A 167 19.36 3.90 16.28
C PRO A 167 18.45 4.78 17.14
N GLU A 168 17.87 5.84 16.59
CA GLU A 168 16.85 6.65 17.30
C GLU A 168 15.55 5.88 17.47
N ARG A 169 15.07 5.26 16.38
CA ARG A 169 13.78 4.56 16.34
C ARG A 169 13.83 3.16 16.94
N TYR A 170 14.93 2.43 16.77
CA TYR A 170 15.11 1.03 17.20
C TYR A 170 16.42 0.85 17.97
N PRO A 171 16.60 1.51 19.13
CA PRO A 171 17.87 1.51 19.87
C PRO A 171 18.27 0.14 20.43
N THR A 172 17.32 -0.79 20.56
CA THR A 172 17.58 -2.19 20.97
C THR A 172 18.10 -3.05 19.83
N LEU A 173 17.87 -2.68 18.57
CA LEU A 173 18.37 -3.37 17.39
C LEU A 173 19.59 -2.70 16.78
N PHE A 174 19.71 -1.38 16.84
CA PHE A 174 20.80 -0.66 16.20
C PHE A 174 21.55 0.27 17.14
N ARG A 175 22.87 0.34 16.93
CA ARG A 175 23.75 1.29 17.60
C ARG A 175 24.55 2.08 16.57
N LYS A 176 24.49 3.40 16.64
CA LYS A 176 25.37 4.27 15.84
C LYS A 176 26.82 4.12 16.32
N THR A 177 27.76 4.02 15.38
CA THR A 177 29.20 4.06 15.65
C THR A 177 29.81 5.33 15.03
N PRO A 178 31.07 5.68 15.35
CA PRO A 178 31.72 6.84 14.74
C PRO A 178 31.81 6.79 13.21
N THR A 179 31.88 5.58 12.63
CA THR A 179 32.10 5.34 11.19
C THR A 179 30.98 4.54 10.54
N GLY A 180 29.86 4.29 11.23
CA GLY A 180 28.86 3.36 10.74
C GLY A 180 27.71 3.09 11.71
N ILE A 181 27.15 1.90 11.57
CA ILE A 181 26.01 1.41 12.35
C ILE A 181 26.21 -0.08 12.64
N THR A 182 26.00 -0.48 13.89
CA THR A 182 26.03 -1.88 14.31
C THR A 182 24.60 -2.40 14.44
N ASN A 183 24.32 -3.53 13.80
CA ASN A 183 23.14 -4.34 14.03
C ASN A 183 23.41 -5.25 15.25
N LEU A 184 22.68 -5.03 16.33
CA LEU A 184 22.84 -5.72 17.61
C LEU A 184 22.26 -7.14 17.58
N LEU A 185 21.41 -7.48 16.61
CA LEU A 185 20.93 -8.85 16.43
C LEU A 185 21.98 -9.71 15.73
N THR A 186 22.51 -9.22 14.60
CA THR A 186 23.47 -9.98 13.77
C THR A 186 24.93 -9.77 14.16
N GLN A 187 25.20 -8.78 15.01
CA GLN A 187 26.54 -8.29 15.38
C GLN A 187 27.35 -7.71 14.21
N GLU A 188 26.73 -7.52 13.04
CA GLU A 188 27.37 -6.88 11.90
C GLU A 188 27.54 -5.38 12.15
N THR A 189 28.71 -4.84 11.81
CA THR A 189 28.95 -3.40 11.77
C THR A 189 29.16 -2.97 10.33
N LEU A 190 28.25 -2.14 9.83
CA LEU A 190 28.24 -1.64 8.47
C LEU A 190 28.80 -0.21 8.47
N THR A 191 29.86 -0.01 7.71
CA THR A 191 30.48 1.32 7.52
C THR A 191 29.54 2.22 6.72
N THR A 192 29.36 3.46 7.16
CA THR A 192 28.54 4.48 6.47
C THR A 192 29.39 5.63 5.94
N VAL A 193 30.71 5.52 6.03
CA VAL A 193 31.70 6.51 5.57
C VAL A 193 32.62 5.87 4.51
N PRO A 194 33.01 6.59 3.46
CA PRO A 194 33.96 6.05 2.47
C PRO A 194 35.34 5.72 3.09
N PRO A 195 36.07 4.73 2.54
CA PRO A 195 35.65 3.81 1.47
C PRO A 195 34.64 2.77 1.96
N LEU A 196 33.56 2.57 1.19
CA LEU A 196 32.58 1.54 1.49
C LEU A 196 33.03 0.17 0.94
N PRO A 197 32.77 -0.93 1.67
CA PRO A 197 33.09 -2.28 1.18
C PRO A 197 32.14 -2.75 0.07
N GLU A 198 30.92 -2.21 0.02
CA GLU A 198 29.87 -2.56 -0.93
C GLU A 198 29.11 -1.31 -1.41
N ASP A 199 28.22 -1.47 -2.40
CA ASP A 199 27.38 -0.37 -2.90
C ASP A 199 26.55 0.22 -1.74
N PRO A 200 26.46 1.55 -1.58
CA PRO A 200 25.69 2.16 -0.48
C PRO A 200 24.22 1.71 -0.47
N MET A 201 23.60 1.42 -1.62
CA MET A 201 22.23 0.90 -1.66
C MET A 201 22.12 -0.52 -1.13
N GLN A 202 23.15 -1.36 -1.30
CA GLN A 202 23.20 -2.69 -0.67
C GLN A 202 23.30 -2.54 0.85
N THR A 203 24.15 -1.64 1.32
CA THR A 203 24.27 -1.33 2.75
C THR A 203 22.93 -0.84 3.32
N CYS A 204 22.27 0.11 2.65
CA CYS A 204 20.95 0.59 3.06
C CYS A 204 19.92 -0.55 3.14
N ALA A 205 19.95 -1.46 2.15
CA ALA A 205 19.03 -2.59 2.10
C ALA A 205 19.26 -3.59 3.24
N ARG A 206 20.49 -3.81 3.69
CA ARG A 206 20.78 -4.67 4.85
C ARG A 206 20.21 -4.10 6.16
N LEU A 207 20.01 -2.79 6.24
CA LEU A 207 19.54 -2.11 7.44
C LEU A 207 18.01 -2.17 7.63
N VAL A 208 17.24 -2.39 6.56
CA VAL A 208 15.77 -2.29 6.58
C VAL A 208 15.09 -3.46 5.88
N GLN A 209 13.83 -3.74 6.25
CA GLN A 209 13.02 -4.75 5.56
C GLN A 209 12.48 -4.26 4.21
N ASP A 210 12.42 -2.95 4.00
CA ASP A 210 11.97 -2.30 2.76
C ASP A 210 12.93 -2.54 1.59
N ASP A 211 12.42 -2.72 0.38
CA ASP A 211 13.18 -2.42 -0.84
C ASP A 211 13.31 -0.90 -1.03
N LEU A 212 14.37 -0.44 -1.68
CA LEU A 212 14.73 0.98 -1.77
C LEU A 212 15.01 1.39 -3.21
N ALA A 213 14.46 2.54 -3.63
CA ALA A 213 14.73 3.16 -4.92
C ALA A 213 14.97 4.67 -4.77
N LEU A 214 15.89 5.21 -5.56
CA LEU A 214 16.16 6.63 -5.67
C LEU A 214 15.79 7.13 -7.07
N MET A 215 14.85 8.07 -7.07
CA MET A 215 14.40 8.78 -8.26
C MET A 215 15.06 10.17 -8.29
N ILE A 216 15.82 10.45 -9.33
CA ILE A 216 16.60 11.71 -9.46
C ILE A 216 16.12 12.46 -10.69
N GLU A 217 15.93 13.78 -10.54
CA GLU A 217 15.53 14.64 -11.65
C GLU A 217 16.72 14.95 -12.55
N ARG A 218 16.54 14.87 -13.86
CA ARG A 218 17.55 15.25 -14.87
C ARG A 218 17.21 16.59 -15.53
N PRO A 219 18.11 17.17 -16.35
CA PRO A 219 17.89 18.48 -16.99
C PRO A 219 16.65 18.58 -17.90
N ASP A 220 16.05 17.46 -18.28
CA ASP A 220 14.77 17.42 -19.01
C ASP A 220 13.53 17.60 -18.10
N GLY A 221 13.72 17.66 -16.77
CA GLY A 221 12.65 17.81 -15.78
C GLY A 221 11.88 16.53 -15.47
N GLU A 222 12.41 15.39 -15.91
CA GLU A 222 11.88 14.07 -15.63
C GLU A 222 12.69 13.36 -14.54
N TYR A 223 12.03 12.46 -13.80
CA TYR A 223 12.65 11.69 -12.71
C TYR A 223 13.03 10.31 -13.21
N TYR A 224 14.26 9.88 -12.95
CA TYR A 224 14.83 8.62 -13.40
C TYR A 224 15.20 7.72 -12.23
N LEU A 225 14.97 6.40 -12.37
CA LEU A 225 15.43 5.41 -11.40
C LEU A 225 16.93 5.19 -11.57
N LEU A 226 17.74 5.87 -10.76
CA LEU A 226 19.21 5.88 -10.91
C LEU A 226 19.95 5.16 -9.81
N ALA A 227 19.30 4.83 -8.70
CA ALA A 227 19.84 3.90 -7.73
C ALA A 227 18.73 3.08 -7.11
N GLY A 228 19.04 1.85 -6.72
CA GLY A 228 18.06 0.96 -6.12
C GLY A 228 18.70 -0.27 -5.51
N SER A 229 18.02 -0.83 -4.51
CA SER A 229 18.20 -2.19 -4.04
C SER A 229 16.82 -2.82 -3.90
N ILE A 230 16.46 -3.60 -4.93
CA ILE A 230 15.14 -4.19 -5.16
C ILE A 230 15.32 -5.71 -5.09
N LEU A 231 15.17 -6.24 -3.88
CA LEU A 231 15.51 -7.61 -3.55
C LEU A 231 14.26 -8.47 -3.35
N LEU A 232 13.13 -7.85 -2.99
CA LEU A 232 11.88 -8.46 -2.56
C LEU A 232 10.63 -7.98 -3.33
N ALA A 233 10.80 -7.45 -4.55
CA ALA A 233 9.75 -6.83 -5.34
C ALA A 233 8.63 -7.77 -5.80
N GLY A 234 8.88 -9.08 -5.89
CA GLY A 234 7.89 -10.09 -6.26
C GLY A 234 7.48 -10.09 -7.74
N PHE A 235 7.26 -8.91 -8.36
CA PHE A 235 6.60 -8.78 -9.66
C PHE A 235 7.34 -7.94 -10.71
N TRP A 236 8.51 -7.40 -10.39
CA TRP A 236 9.33 -6.62 -11.31
C TRP A 236 10.79 -6.64 -10.90
N ARG A 237 11.69 -6.34 -11.83
CA ARG A 237 13.15 -6.41 -11.63
C ARG A 237 13.77 -5.02 -11.76
N LEU A 238 14.78 -4.72 -10.95
CA LEU A 238 15.52 -3.46 -11.07
C LEU A 238 16.17 -3.35 -12.45
N GLU A 239 16.80 -4.42 -12.94
CA GLU A 239 17.50 -4.42 -14.24
C GLU A 239 16.61 -4.04 -15.43
N ASP A 240 15.31 -4.33 -15.37
CA ASP A 240 14.34 -3.95 -16.42
C ASP A 240 13.98 -2.46 -16.38
N LYS A 241 14.14 -1.81 -15.22
CA LYS A 241 13.62 -0.46 -14.94
C LYS A 241 14.71 0.57 -14.68
N TYR A 242 15.92 0.11 -14.42
CA TYR A 242 17.07 0.96 -14.11
C TYR A 242 17.36 1.91 -15.28
N GLY A 243 17.51 3.20 -14.99
CA GLY A 243 17.74 4.25 -15.98
C GLY A 243 16.49 4.69 -16.74
N MET A 244 15.31 4.10 -16.49
CA MET A 244 14.05 4.57 -17.07
C MET A 244 13.51 5.79 -16.33
N ARG A 245 12.83 6.65 -17.07
CA ARG A 245 12.04 7.75 -16.49
C ARG A 245 10.78 7.23 -15.80
N LEU A 246 10.25 7.97 -14.84
CA LEU A 246 9.09 7.59 -14.02
C LEU A 246 7.88 7.14 -14.85
N SER A 247 7.58 7.86 -15.94
CA SER A 247 6.50 7.49 -16.86
C SER A 247 6.77 6.18 -17.59
N GLU A 248 8.01 5.95 -18.01
CA GLU A 248 8.40 4.75 -18.74
C GLU A 248 8.35 3.50 -17.85
N ILE A 249 8.74 3.61 -16.57
CA ILE A 249 8.64 2.52 -15.60
C ILE A 249 7.19 1.99 -15.53
N HIS A 250 6.21 2.90 -15.47
CA HIS A 250 4.80 2.54 -15.32
C HIS A 250 4.15 2.12 -16.64
N THR A 251 4.49 2.77 -17.75
CA THR A 251 3.94 2.44 -19.07
C THR A 251 4.50 1.12 -19.61
N SER A 252 5.80 0.86 -19.45
CA SER A 252 6.40 -0.45 -19.80
C SER A 252 5.87 -1.57 -18.90
N GLY A 253 5.54 -1.26 -17.64
CA GLY A 253 4.85 -2.17 -16.73
C GLY A 253 3.35 -2.33 -17.01
N SER A 254 2.79 -1.67 -18.03
CA SER A 254 1.37 -1.72 -18.38
C SER A 254 0.43 -1.43 -17.22
N VAL A 255 0.79 -0.48 -16.34
CA VAL A 255 -0.03 -0.11 -15.18
C VAL A 255 -1.39 0.43 -15.63
N PRO A 256 -2.52 -0.20 -15.23
CA PRO A 256 -3.86 0.17 -15.68
C PRO A 256 -4.21 1.63 -15.38
N GLY A 257 -4.71 2.33 -16.40
CA GLY A 257 -5.12 3.74 -16.31
C GLY A 257 -3.98 4.72 -16.01
N TYR A 258 -2.70 4.32 -16.14
CA TYR A 258 -1.59 5.19 -15.79
C TYR A 258 -1.59 6.49 -16.61
N LYS A 259 -1.59 6.39 -17.94
CA LYS A 259 -1.52 7.55 -18.85
C LYS A 259 -2.70 8.51 -18.63
N GLU A 260 -3.89 7.97 -18.47
CA GLU A 260 -5.13 8.74 -18.43
C GLU A 260 -5.43 9.31 -17.03
N LYS A 261 -5.08 8.57 -15.97
CA LYS A 261 -5.52 8.88 -14.59
C LYS A 261 -4.39 9.26 -13.63
N LEU A 262 -3.17 8.77 -13.84
CA LEU A 262 -2.09 8.88 -12.85
C LEU A 262 -0.93 9.77 -13.29
N GLU A 263 -0.49 9.66 -14.54
CA GLU A 263 0.79 10.21 -15.02
C GLU A 263 0.96 11.70 -14.69
N LYS A 264 0.04 12.54 -15.13
CA LYS A 264 0.09 13.98 -14.86
C LYS A 264 0.13 14.30 -13.37
N GLY A 265 -0.69 13.61 -12.57
CA GLY A 265 -0.75 13.80 -11.13
C GLY A 265 0.55 13.39 -10.44
N MET A 266 1.13 12.28 -10.88
CA MET A 266 2.35 11.71 -10.34
C MET A 266 3.58 12.57 -10.68
N LEU A 267 3.74 12.98 -11.94
CA LEU A 267 4.84 13.86 -12.35
C LEU A 267 4.80 15.20 -11.59
N ASN A 268 3.61 15.80 -11.44
CA ASN A 268 3.45 17.03 -10.66
C ASN A 268 3.71 16.79 -9.17
N PHE A 269 3.34 15.63 -8.63
CA PHE A 269 3.63 15.25 -7.25
C PHE A 269 5.14 15.17 -6.99
N PHE A 270 5.88 14.46 -7.83
CA PHE A 270 7.34 14.36 -7.70
C PHE A 270 7.97 15.74 -7.70
N ARG A 271 7.65 16.59 -8.67
CA ARG A 271 8.20 17.96 -8.76
C ARG A 271 7.93 18.84 -7.52
N ARG A 272 6.77 18.68 -6.87
CA ARG A 272 6.36 19.50 -5.71
C ARG A 272 6.76 18.91 -4.35
N LEU A 273 7.15 17.64 -4.29
CA LEU A 273 7.47 16.98 -3.02
C LEU A 273 8.62 17.73 -2.32
N ARG A 274 8.37 18.25 -1.13
CA ARG A 274 9.36 18.97 -0.32
C ARG A 274 10.02 18.04 0.70
N PRO A 275 11.27 18.30 1.13
CA PRO A 275 11.93 17.49 2.17
C PRO A 275 11.10 17.32 3.45
N GLU A 276 10.33 18.33 3.85
CA GLU A 276 9.51 18.35 5.06
C GLU A 276 8.14 17.64 4.93
N ASP A 277 7.72 17.26 3.72
CA ASP A 277 6.38 16.68 3.46
C ASP A 277 6.45 15.21 2.96
N PRO A 278 7.01 14.27 3.73
CA PRO A 278 7.01 12.88 3.31
C PRO A 278 5.58 12.32 3.26
N VAL A 279 5.36 11.35 2.38
CA VAL A 279 4.06 10.71 2.18
C VAL A 279 4.16 9.20 2.24
N LEU A 280 3.03 8.56 2.53
CA LEU A 280 2.82 7.13 2.46
C LEU A 280 1.72 6.81 1.46
N ARG A 281 1.77 5.59 0.93
CA ARG A 281 0.64 4.92 0.28
C ARG A 281 0.71 3.43 0.57
N ASN A 282 -0.36 2.73 0.24
CA ASN A 282 -0.36 1.29 0.24
C ASN A 282 -0.78 0.78 -1.13
N ASN A 283 -0.28 -0.41 -1.46
CA ASN A 283 -0.68 -1.19 -2.61
C ASN A 283 -0.81 -2.65 -2.17
N TYR A 284 -1.51 -3.48 -2.93
CA TYR A 284 -1.59 -4.90 -2.64
C TYR A 284 -1.74 -5.75 -3.90
N PHE A 285 -1.31 -6.99 -3.82
CA PHE A 285 -1.45 -8.02 -4.84
C PHE A 285 -1.81 -9.35 -4.19
N ILE A 286 -2.31 -10.27 -5.02
CA ILE A 286 -2.36 -11.69 -4.67
C ILE A 286 -1.21 -12.35 -5.41
N GLN A 287 -0.43 -13.15 -4.69
CA GLN A 287 0.59 -14.01 -5.25
C GLN A 287 0.15 -15.46 -5.06
N VAL A 288 0.38 -16.33 -6.05
CA VAL A 288 -0.04 -17.74 -5.99
C VAL A 288 1.13 -18.70 -5.85
N ASP A 289 2.13 -18.23 -5.10
CA ASP A 289 3.26 -18.99 -4.60
C ASP A 289 3.82 -18.31 -3.35
N GLU A 290 4.72 -19.00 -2.64
CA GLU A 290 5.20 -18.62 -1.30
C GLU A 290 6.54 -17.86 -1.34
N SER A 291 7.03 -17.58 -2.55
CA SER A 291 8.36 -16.99 -2.76
C SER A 291 8.30 -15.46 -2.64
N LEU A 292 8.63 -14.96 -1.45
CA LEU A 292 8.68 -13.52 -1.18
C LEU A 292 9.54 -12.72 -2.20
N PRO A 293 10.76 -13.17 -2.57
CA PRO A 293 11.63 -12.37 -3.44
C PRO A 293 11.10 -12.18 -4.86
N TRP A 294 10.57 -13.26 -5.42
CA TRP A 294 10.09 -13.33 -6.81
C TRP A 294 8.95 -14.33 -6.95
N SER A 295 7.85 -13.90 -7.56
CA SER A 295 6.70 -14.73 -7.87
C SER A 295 6.99 -15.61 -9.08
N HIS A 296 7.03 -16.92 -8.90
CA HIS A 296 7.20 -17.85 -10.02
C HIS A 296 5.92 -17.99 -10.87
N SER A 297 4.81 -17.47 -10.37
CA SER A 297 3.53 -17.38 -11.09
C SER A 297 3.60 -16.45 -12.31
N ILE A 298 4.60 -15.59 -12.40
CA ILE A 298 4.83 -14.70 -13.55
C ILE A 298 6.05 -15.12 -14.40
N GLY A 299 6.55 -16.34 -14.16
CA GLY A 299 7.67 -16.95 -14.88
C GLY A 299 8.95 -16.98 -14.05
N PRO A 300 10.02 -17.61 -14.57
CA PRO A 300 11.34 -17.55 -13.94
C PRO A 300 11.85 -16.10 -13.86
N GLU A 301 12.58 -15.76 -12.81
CA GLU A 301 13.10 -14.39 -12.62
C GLU A 301 14.04 -13.96 -13.74
N ASP A 302 14.87 -14.86 -14.25
CA ASP A 302 15.75 -14.61 -15.40
C ASP A 302 15.05 -14.84 -16.77
N GLY A 303 13.72 -15.04 -16.76
CA GLY A 303 12.94 -15.23 -17.98
C GLY A 303 12.84 -13.94 -18.81
N GLU A 304 12.75 -14.08 -20.13
CA GLU A 304 12.61 -12.94 -21.04
C GLU A 304 11.26 -12.21 -20.86
N THR A 305 10.22 -12.96 -20.49
CA THR A 305 8.86 -12.44 -20.35
C THR A 305 8.38 -12.61 -18.91
N VAL A 306 7.92 -11.50 -18.33
CA VAL A 306 7.21 -11.46 -17.05
C VAL A 306 5.71 -11.43 -17.33
N SER A 307 5.01 -12.53 -17.07
CA SER A 307 3.58 -12.62 -17.40
C SER A 307 2.84 -13.69 -16.61
N TRP A 308 1.63 -13.33 -16.16
CA TRP A 308 0.65 -14.25 -15.59
C TRP A 308 0.28 -15.41 -16.50
N ASN A 309 0.53 -15.33 -17.81
CA ASN A 309 0.25 -16.44 -18.74
C ASN A 309 1.00 -17.72 -18.34
N THR A 310 2.15 -17.59 -17.68
CA THR A 310 2.95 -18.70 -17.15
C THR A 310 2.39 -19.32 -15.87
N ALA A 311 1.48 -18.63 -15.17
CA ALA A 311 0.87 -19.17 -13.95
C ALA A 311 0.02 -20.40 -14.26
N GLU A 312 0.17 -21.42 -13.42
CA GLU A 312 -0.81 -22.48 -13.25
C GLU A 312 -2.16 -21.86 -12.83
N LYS A 313 -3.23 -22.26 -13.50
CA LYS A 313 -4.58 -21.77 -13.23
C LYS A 313 -5.18 -22.56 -12.07
N ASN A 314 -5.88 -21.87 -11.16
CA ASN A 314 -6.65 -22.44 -10.06
C ASN A 314 -5.79 -23.32 -9.13
N ARG A 315 -4.58 -22.86 -8.78
CA ARG A 315 -3.80 -23.47 -7.70
C ARG A 315 -4.62 -23.52 -6.41
N ALA A 316 -4.28 -24.45 -5.54
CA ALA A 316 -4.95 -24.58 -4.25
C ALA A 316 -4.72 -23.34 -3.35
N ILE A 317 -5.65 -23.10 -2.43
CA ILE A 317 -5.72 -21.86 -1.63
C ILE A 317 -4.50 -21.68 -0.72
N GLU A 318 -3.88 -22.77 -0.27
CA GLU A 318 -2.65 -22.77 0.54
C GLU A 318 -1.47 -22.08 -0.13
N HIS A 319 -1.47 -22.00 -1.47
CA HIS A 319 -0.44 -21.28 -2.22
C HIS A 319 -0.79 -19.81 -2.47
N HIS A 320 -1.92 -19.31 -1.99
CA HIS A 320 -2.33 -17.93 -2.17
C HIS A 320 -1.83 -17.07 -1.01
N PHE A 321 -1.06 -16.05 -1.34
CA PHE A 321 -0.49 -15.11 -0.40
C PHE A 321 -0.99 -13.70 -0.70
N PHE A 322 -1.40 -13.02 0.36
CA PHE A 322 -1.66 -11.60 0.33
C PHE A 322 -0.35 -10.84 0.45
N ARG A 323 -0.01 -10.12 -0.62
CA ARG A 323 1.15 -9.24 -0.67
C ARG A 323 0.69 -7.81 -0.51
N SER A 324 0.98 -7.19 0.63
CA SER A 324 0.71 -5.77 0.89
C SER A 324 2.01 -4.99 0.84
N GLU A 325 2.03 -3.86 0.18
CA GLU A 325 3.19 -2.98 0.12
C GLU A 325 2.83 -1.66 0.79
N ARG A 326 3.51 -1.35 1.88
CA ARG A 326 3.51 -0.01 2.47
C ARG A 326 4.67 0.75 1.85
N GLN A 327 4.35 1.83 1.15
CA GLN A 327 5.33 2.57 0.37
C GLN A 327 5.48 3.99 0.91
N SER A 328 6.70 4.43 1.14
CA SER A 328 7.00 5.81 1.52
C SER A 328 7.67 6.57 0.40
N LEU A 329 7.36 7.86 0.25
CA LEU A 329 8.10 8.78 -0.60
C LEU A 329 8.55 9.98 0.22
N ARG A 330 9.85 10.26 0.20
CA ARG A 330 10.43 11.46 0.79
C ARG A 330 11.53 12.03 -0.08
N ARG A 331 11.69 13.35 -0.06
CA ARG A 331 12.81 14.00 -0.72
C ARG A 331 13.99 14.14 0.24
N LEU A 332 15.18 13.80 -0.22
CA LEU A 332 16.42 14.04 0.50
C LEU A 332 16.81 15.52 0.44
N PRO A 333 17.09 16.18 1.57
CA PRO A 333 17.33 17.61 1.61
C PRO A 333 18.60 18.05 0.87
N ARG A 334 19.68 17.25 0.90
CA ARG A 334 21.00 17.64 0.37
C ARG A 334 21.12 17.35 -1.13
N SER A 335 20.77 16.14 -1.57
CA SER A 335 20.84 15.70 -2.97
C SER A 335 19.58 16.00 -3.78
N GLY A 336 18.43 16.17 -3.14
CA GLY A 336 17.15 16.37 -3.82
C GLY A 336 16.54 15.10 -4.41
N ALA A 337 17.19 13.95 -4.27
CA ALA A 337 16.64 12.68 -4.72
C ALA A 337 15.35 12.34 -3.97
N VAL A 338 14.41 11.69 -4.66
CA VAL A 338 13.20 11.15 -4.03
C VAL A 338 13.46 9.69 -3.68
N VAL A 339 13.49 9.40 -2.38
CA VAL A 339 13.55 8.05 -1.83
C VAL A 339 12.18 7.43 -1.90
N PHE A 340 12.10 6.24 -2.47
CA PHE A 340 10.94 5.38 -2.46
C PHE A 340 11.29 4.11 -1.66
N THR A 341 10.64 3.91 -0.52
CA THR A 341 10.77 2.67 0.26
C THR A 341 9.55 1.80 0.04
N ILE A 342 9.73 0.48 -0.02
CA ILE A 342 8.69 -0.50 -0.30
C ILE A 342 8.76 -1.61 0.75
N ARG A 343 8.02 -1.45 1.86
CA ARG A 343 7.88 -2.48 2.89
C ARG A 343 6.83 -3.50 2.43
N THR A 344 7.28 -4.70 2.12
CA THR A 344 6.40 -5.82 1.72
C THR A 344 5.97 -6.65 2.93
N TYR A 345 4.67 -6.70 3.20
CA TYR A 345 4.04 -7.70 4.07
C TYR A 345 3.52 -8.85 3.21
N PHE A 346 3.78 -10.07 3.65
CA PHE A 346 3.52 -11.27 2.86
C PHE A 346 2.96 -12.37 3.76
N GLU A 347 1.64 -12.56 3.67
CA GLU A 347 0.87 -13.41 4.57
C GLU A 347 0.05 -14.43 3.78
N PRO A 348 -0.08 -15.69 4.23
CA PRO A 348 -1.00 -16.64 3.62
C PRO A 348 -2.43 -16.13 3.66
N ILE A 349 -3.19 -16.30 2.59
CA ILE A 349 -4.61 -15.93 2.56
C ILE A 349 -5.38 -16.67 3.66
N THR A 350 -5.01 -17.92 3.93
CA THR A 350 -5.61 -18.75 4.98
C THR A 350 -5.47 -18.18 6.39
N GLU A 351 -4.51 -17.28 6.62
CA GLU A 351 -4.36 -16.59 7.91
C GLU A 351 -5.15 -15.28 7.95
N ILE A 352 -5.07 -14.45 6.90
CA ILE A 352 -5.75 -13.14 6.93
C ILE A 352 -7.27 -13.27 6.94
N VAL A 353 -7.84 -14.35 6.42
CA VAL A 353 -9.30 -14.57 6.43
C VAL A 353 -9.87 -14.83 7.83
N LYS A 354 -9.01 -15.11 8.81
CA LYS A 354 -9.42 -15.26 10.21
C LYS A 354 -9.74 -13.90 10.85
N GLU A 355 -9.18 -12.83 10.31
CA GLU A 355 -9.46 -11.46 10.73
C GLU A 355 -10.92 -11.12 10.38
N PRO A 356 -11.73 -10.63 11.35
CA PRO A 356 -13.11 -10.21 11.08
C PRO A 356 -13.19 -9.25 9.89
N TYR A 357 -14.23 -9.41 9.08
CA TYR A 357 -14.55 -8.54 7.92
C TYR A 357 -13.60 -8.64 6.71
N VAL A 358 -12.34 -9.03 6.89
CA VAL A 358 -11.35 -9.17 5.82
C VAL A 358 -11.82 -10.02 4.64
N PRO A 359 -12.35 -11.24 4.81
CA PRO A 359 -12.72 -12.08 3.66
C PRO A 359 -13.80 -11.44 2.79
N GLY A 360 -14.86 -10.89 3.40
CA GLY A 360 -15.95 -10.22 2.67
C GLY A 360 -15.49 -8.96 1.96
N ARG A 361 -14.68 -8.13 2.64
CA ARG A 361 -14.16 -6.88 2.07
C ARG A 361 -13.17 -7.15 0.92
N LEU A 362 -12.29 -8.13 1.06
CA LEU A 362 -11.34 -8.51 0.01
C LEU A 362 -12.08 -9.06 -1.22
N ALA A 363 -13.05 -9.96 -1.02
CA ALA A 363 -13.84 -10.52 -2.11
C ALA A 363 -14.61 -9.42 -2.86
N SER A 364 -15.25 -8.50 -2.13
CA SER A 364 -15.93 -7.33 -2.71
C SER A 364 -14.96 -6.44 -3.52
N ALA A 365 -13.77 -6.19 -3.00
CA ALA A 365 -12.75 -5.39 -3.69
C ALA A 365 -12.30 -6.04 -5.01
N ILE A 366 -12.00 -7.34 -5.00
CA ILE A 366 -11.55 -8.11 -6.17
C ILE A 366 -12.65 -8.17 -7.25
N ARG A 367 -13.91 -8.31 -6.85
CA ARG A 367 -15.07 -8.26 -7.77
C ARG A 367 -15.24 -6.88 -8.40
N SER A 368 -14.80 -5.82 -7.73
CA SER A 368 -14.95 -4.44 -8.18
C SER A 368 -13.85 -3.95 -9.13
N TRP A 369 -12.81 -4.76 -9.35
CA TRP A 369 -11.77 -4.44 -10.32
C TRP A 369 -12.36 -4.39 -11.74
N GLY A 370 -12.03 -3.33 -12.47
CA GLY A 370 -12.20 -3.30 -13.92
C GLY A 370 -11.34 -4.37 -14.60
N GLU A 371 -11.72 -4.76 -15.83
CA GLU A 371 -11.06 -5.85 -16.55
C GLU A 371 -9.56 -5.60 -16.82
N ASP A 372 -9.14 -4.34 -16.95
CA ASP A 372 -7.74 -3.94 -17.06
C ASP A 372 -6.95 -4.23 -15.78
N VAL A 373 -7.49 -3.83 -14.63
CA VAL A 373 -6.93 -4.10 -13.29
C VAL A 373 -6.94 -5.59 -13.00
N ALA A 374 -8.04 -6.28 -13.29
CA ALA A 374 -8.18 -7.71 -13.07
C ALA A 374 -7.14 -8.51 -13.86
N ARG A 375 -6.93 -8.19 -15.14
CA ARG A 375 -5.91 -8.81 -15.99
C ARG A 375 -4.50 -8.51 -15.49
N TYR A 376 -4.21 -7.25 -15.19
CA TYR A 376 -2.91 -6.82 -14.68
C TYR A 376 -2.54 -7.53 -13.37
N LYS A 377 -3.51 -7.70 -12.47
CA LYS A 377 -3.34 -8.41 -11.20
C LYS A 377 -3.52 -9.93 -11.31
N GLY A 378 -3.74 -10.49 -12.50
CA GLY A 378 -3.81 -11.94 -12.72
C GLY A 378 -5.09 -12.63 -12.25
N ARG A 379 -6.20 -11.91 -12.03
CA ARG A 379 -7.46 -12.47 -11.49
C ARG A 379 -7.95 -13.69 -12.26
N GLU A 380 -7.74 -13.77 -13.57
CA GLU A 380 -8.11 -14.93 -14.39
C GLU A 380 -7.46 -16.24 -13.91
N LYS A 381 -6.27 -16.16 -13.31
CA LYS A 381 -5.48 -17.33 -12.91
C LYS A 381 -5.88 -17.89 -11.56
N TYR A 382 -6.39 -17.06 -10.65
CA TYR A 382 -6.62 -17.45 -9.27
C TYR A 382 -7.97 -17.03 -8.70
N GLY A 383 -8.71 -16.18 -9.41
CA GLY A 383 -9.90 -15.52 -8.90
C GLY A 383 -11.03 -16.49 -8.56
N GLU A 384 -11.15 -17.61 -9.27
CA GLU A 384 -12.15 -18.65 -8.99
C GLU A 384 -11.96 -19.26 -7.61
N VAL A 385 -10.79 -19.89 -7.37
CA VAL A 385 -10.44 -20.52 -6.10
C VAL A 385 -10.45 -19.50 -4.95
N LEU A 386 -9.86 -18.32 -5.19
CA LEU A 386 -9.78 -17.29 -4.18
C LEU A 386 -11.16 -16.76 -3.78
N LEU A 387 -12.01 -16.39 -4.73
CA LEU A 387 -13.32 -15.81 -4.42
C LEU A 387 -14.24 -16.83 -3.75
N GLU A 388 -14.24 -18.09 -4.19
CA GLU A 388 -15.00 -19.16 -3.54
C GLU A 388 -14.57 -19.32 -2.07
N TYR A 389 -13.26 -19.36 -1.83
CA TYR A 389 -12.74 -19.47 -0.47
C TYR A 389 -13.08 -18.26 0.40
N LEU A 390 -12.91 -17.03 -0.11
CA LEU A 390 -13.23 -15.82 0.63
C LEU A 390 -14.73 -15.73 0.96
N ASP A 391 -15.62 -16.09 0.03
CA ASP A 391 -17.06 -16.10 0.29
C ASP A 391 -17.41 -17.09 1.40
N ARG A 392 -16.89 -18.32 1.34
CA ARG A 392 -17.11 -19.33 2.38
C ARG A 392 -16.64 -18.83 3.75
N MET A 393 -15.46 -18.21 3.81
CA MET A 393 -14.95 -17.67 5.07
C MET A 393 -15.77 -16.49 5.58
N HIS A 394 -16.27 -15.64 4.69
CA HIS A 394 -17.18 -14.56 5.04
C HIS A 394 -18.51 -15.08 5.59
N GLU A 395 -19.13 -16.06 4.92
CA GLU A 395 -20.36 -16.72 5.37
C GLU A 395 -20.17 -17.37 6.74
N MET A 396 -19.03 -18.00 6.99
CA MET A 396 -18.69 -18.56 8.31
C MET A 396 -18.61 -17.47 9.38
N GLN A 397 -17.96 -16.34 9.11
CA GLN A 397 -17.90 -15.23 10.07
C GLN A 397 -19.30 -14.68 10.37
N VAL A 398 -20.15 -14.50 9.36
CA VAL A 398 -21.53 -14.03 9.53
C VAL A 398 -22.37 -15.04 10.33
N ALA A 399 -22.25 -16.34 10.04
CA ALA A 399 -22.93 -17.39 10.78
C ALA A 399 -22.49 -17.47 12.26
N GLN A 400 -21.26 -17.04 12.56
CA GLN A 400 -20.71 -16.91 13.92
C GLN A 400 -21.10 -15.59 14.61
N GLY A 401 -21.93 -14.75 13.98
CA GLY A 401 -22.48 -13.53 14.57
C GLY A 401 -21.76 -12.24 14.17
N LEU A 402 -20.91 -12.24 13.14
CA LEU A 402 -20.32 -11.02 12.62
C LEU A 402 -21.40 -10.08 12.06
N GLU A 403 -21.57 -8.92 12.68
CA GLU A 403 -22.46 -7.86 12.20
C GLU A 403 -21.76 -7.00 11.14
N VAL A 404 -22.00 -7.29 9.86
CA VAL A 404 -21.33 -6.66 8.70
C VAL A 404 -21.49 -5.13 8.70
N ASP A 405 -22.67 -4.63 9.04
CA ASP A 405 -22.97 -3.19 9.01
C ASP A 405 -22.18 -2.39 10.07
N LYS A 406 -21.63 -3.06 11.09
CA LYS A 406 -20.82 -2.43 12.15
C LYS A 406 -19.35 -2.27 11.78
N GLU A 407 -18.91 -2.81 10.65
CA GLU A 407 -17.50 -2.71 10.27
C GLU A 407 -17.00 -1.27 10.24
N GLU A 408 -17.82 -0.34 9.75
CA GLU A 408 -17.42 1.07 9.66
C GLU A 408 -17.16 1.72 11.02
N GLU A 409 -17.75 1.19 12.09
CA GLU A 409 -17.57 1.67 13.46
C GLU A 409 -16.28 1.15 14.10
N VAL A 410 -15.80 -0.03 13.66
CA VAL A 410 -14.60 -0.69 14.22
C VAL A 410 -13.38 -0.62 13.29
N ARG A 411 -13.56 -0.24 12.02
CA ARG A 411 -12.51 -0.15 11.01
C ARG A 411 -11.62 1.07 11.27
N SER A 412 -10.51 0.85 11.96
CA SER A 412 -9.42 1.83 12.08
C SER A 412 -8.32 1.58 11.06
N TYR A 413 -7.64 2.64 10.61
CA TYR A 413 -6.38 2.48 9.89
C TYR A 413 -5.32 1.82 10.81
N PRO A 414 -4.47 0.89 10.34
CA PRO A 414 -4.34 0.37 8.98
C PRO A 414 -5.42 -0.67 8.68
N PHE A 415 -6.47 -0.24 7.97
CA PHE A 415 -7.58 -1.10 7.63
C PHE A 415 -7.12 -2.17 6.68
#